data_AF-A0A838V442-F1
#
_entry.id   AF-A0A838V442-F1
#
_cell.length_a   1.000
_cell.length_b   1.000
_cell.length_c   1.000
_cell.angle_alpha   90.00
_cell.angle_beta   90.00
_cell.angle_gamma   90.00
#
_symmetry.space_group_name_H-M   'P 1'
#
loop_
_entity.id
_entity.type
_entity.pdbx_description
1 polymer ?
#
loop_
_entity_poly.entity_id
_entity_poly.type
_entity_poly.pdbx_seq_one_letter_code
_entity_poly.pdbx_strand_id
1 'polypeptide(L)'
;MPYTDLLRVAVFITGGEATLLGAITAIGANRETSTTALILTAAWWLLSLAIGAWLGRPARAAEDMRDPLARARTANSLPAESPGRIMAGRLWPIALSTVVAGGFGLFFPAVAVIGAGYALIVSLAWHTREAAVLGVEHRDGVKFYVVPNSALKPVELVRTPGLRSDRLHAT
;
A
#
# COMPACT_ATOMS: atom_id res chain seq x y z
N MET A 1 15.50 -3.01 3.36
CA MET A 1 14.31 -2.92 4.25
C MET A 1 13.48 -4.18 4.15
N PRO A 2 12.80 -4.62 5.23
CA PRO A 2 11.83 -5.71 5.18
C PRO A 2 10.73 -5.46 4.14
N TYR A 3 10.25 -6.50 3.47
CA TYR A 3 9.16 -6.38 2.50
C TYR A 3 7.83 -6.01 3.16
N THR A 4 7.60 -6.51 4.37
CA THR A 4 6.43 -6.16 5.19
C THR A 4 6.33 -4.67 5.44
N ASP A 5 7.45 -4.00 5.73
CA ASP A 5 7.48 -2.56 5.97
C ASP A 5 7.13 -1.77 4.71
N LEU A 6 7.61 -2.21 3.53
CA LEU A 6 7.25 -1.59 2.25
C LEU A 6 5.74 -1.66 2.00
N LEU A 7 5.15 -2.84 2.20
CA LEU A 7 3.72 -3.06 2.02
C LEU A 7 2.91 -2.20 2.98
N ARG A 8 3.33 -2.15 4.25
CA ARG A 8 2.70 -1.33 5.28
C ARG A 8 2.73 0.16 4.93
N VAL A 9 3.90 0.67 4.52
CA VAL A 9 4.05 2.06 4.10
C VAL A 9 3.19 2.36 2.87
N ALA A 10 3.11 1.46 1.88
CA ALA A 10 2.25 1.65 0.72
C ALA A 10 0.76 1.80 1.11
N VAL A 11 0.29 0.98 2.06
CA VAL A 11 -1.07 1.08 2.61
C VAL A 11 -1.28 2.41 3.35
N PHE A 12 -0.31 2.86 4.14
CA PHE A 12 -0.40 4.14 4.84
C PHE A 12 -0.40 5.34 3.89
N ILE A 13 0.43 5.33 2.84
CA ILE A 13 0.47 6.42 1.86
C ILE A 13 -0.86 6.51 1.12
N THR A 14 -1.40 5.38 0.64
CA THR A 14 -2.69 5.35 -0.07
C THR A 14 -3.87 5.70 0.85
N GLY A 15 -3.84 5.28 2.12
CA GLY A 15 -4.83 5.72 3.11
C GLY A 15 -4.72 7.21 3.43
N GLY A 16 -3.50 7.76 3.46
CA GLY A 16 -3.25 9.19 3.58
C GLY A 16 -3.75 9.98 2.37
N GLU A 17 -3.54 9.47 1.15
CA GLU A 17 -4.08 10.02 -0.10
C GLU A 17 -5.61 10.10 -0.05
N ALA A 18 -6.28 9.00 0.32
CA ALA A 18 -7.73 8.97 0.49
C ALA A 18 -8.22 10.04 1.47
N THR A 19 -7.51 10.16 2.60
CA THR A 19 -7.84 11.14 3.66
C THR A 19 -7.68 12.58 3.17
N LEU A 20 -6.55 12.88 2.52
CA LEU A 20 -6.26 14.22 2.00
C LEU A 20 -7.26 14.63 0.92
N LEU A 21 -7.52 13.76 -0.06
CA LEU A 21 -8.48 14.02 -1.13
C LEU A 21 -9.92 14.11 -0.61
N GLY A 22 -10.26 13.32 0.41
CA GLY A 22 -11.53 13.44 1.13
C GLY A 22 -11.67 14.79 1.83
N ALA A 23 -10.62 15.29 2.46
CA ALA A 23 -10.61 16.61 3.08
C ALA A 23 -10.76 17.75 2.04
N ILE A 24 -10.04 17.67 0.91
CA ILE A 24 -10.20 18.62 -0.20
C ILE A 24 -11.65 18.62 -0.71
N THR A 25 -12.23 17.44 -0.87
CA THR A 25 -13.64 17.27 -1.28
C THR A 25 -14.58 17.96 -0.29
N ALA A 26 -14.40 17.74 1.02
CA ALA A 26 -15.26 18.32 2.05
C ALA A 26 -15.17 19.86 2.09
N ILE A 27 -13.96 20.42 1.91
CA ILE A 27 -13.77 21.87 1.81
C ILE A 27 -14.46 22.44 0.57
N GLY A 28 -14.38 21.75 -0.57
CA GLY A 28 -15.08 22.12 -1.80
C GLY A 28 -16.60 22.02 -1.66
N ALA A 29 -17.09 21.01 -0.94
CA ALA A 29 -18.52 20.75 -0.75
C ALA A 29 -19.26 21.93 -0.10
N ASN A 30 -18.60 22.60 0.86
CA ASN A 30 -19.15 23.74 1.60
C ASN A 30 -19.41 24.98 0.74
N ARG A 31 -18.86 25.06 -0.47
CA ARG A 31 -18.95 26.28 -1.29
C ARG A 31 -20.19 26.35 -2.16
N GLU A 32 -20.65 25.23 -2.75
CA GLU A 32 -21.73 25.27 -3.77
C GLU A 32 -22.29 23.90 -4.19
N THR A 33 -22.29 22.88 -3.31
CA THR A 33 -22.60 21.50 -3.74
C THR A 33 -24.07 21.12 -3.57
N SER A 34 -24.72 20.72 -4.67
CA SER A 34 -26.08 20.15 -4.70
C SER A 34 -26.18 18.88 -3.85
N THR A 35 -27.32 18.69 -3.16
CA THR A 35 -27.63 17.48 -2.37
C THR A 35 -27.40 16.19 -3.18
N THR A 36 -27.72 16.20 -4.48
CA THR A 36 -27.49 15.05 -5.38
C THR A 36 -26.01 14.70 -5.48
N ALA A 37 -25.12 15.70 -5.58
CA ALA A 37 -23.68 15.47 -5.67
C ALA A 37 -23.10 14.92 -4.36
N LEU A 38 -23.64 15.33 -3.21
CA LEU A 38 -23.28 14.75 -1.90
C LEU A 38 -23.68 13.27 -1.81
N ILE A 39 -24.89 12.93 -2.24
CA ILE A 39 -25.37 11.55 -2.25
C ILE A 39 -24.50 10.67 -3.17
N LEU A 40 -24.18 11.15 -4.37
CA LEU A 40 -23.31 10.42 -5.31
C LEU A 40 -21.89 10.24 -4.76
N THR A 41 -21.34 11.25 -4.08
CA THR A 41 -20.04 11.18 -3.42
C THR A 41 -20.04 10.12 -2.33
N ALA A 42 -21.04 10.15 -1.44
CA ALA A 42 -21.18 9.16 -0.37
C ALA A 42 -21.35 7.74 -0.92
N ALA A 43 -22.22 7.57 -1.94
CA ALA A 43 -22.43 6.29 -2.59
C ALA A 43 -21.13 5.74 -3.21
N TRP A 44 -20.36 6.59 -3.89
CA TRP A 44 -19.07 6.22 -4.48
C TRP A 44 -18.05 5.77 -3.43
N TRP A 45 -17.94 6.47 -2.31
CA TRP A 45 -17.01 6.11 -1.25
C TRP A 45 -17.42 4.82 -0.54
N LEU A 46 -18.72 4.64 -0.27
CA LEU A 46 -19.23 3.38 0.29
C LEU A 46 -18.97 2.19 -0.64
N LEU A 47 -19.20 2.38 -1.94
CA LEU A 47 -18.89 1.36 -2.94
C LEU A 47 -17.39 1.06 -2.99
N SER A 48 -16.56 2.09 -2.92
CA SER A 48 -15.10 1.99 -2.89
C SER A 48 -14.61 1.18 -1.69
N LEU A 49 -15.17 1.43 -0.49
CA LEU A 49 -14.88 0.67 0.72
C LEU A 49 -15.29 -0.81 0.57
N ALA A 50 -16.48 -1.07 0.03
CA ALA A 50 -16.97 -2.43 -0.19
C ALA A 50 -16.08 -3.22 -1.17
N ILE A 51 -15.71 -2.59 -2.29
CA ILE A 51 -14.83 -3.19 -3.30
C ILE A 51 -13.43 -3.42 -2.70
N GLY A 52 -12.86 -2.41 -2.05
CA GLY A 52 -11.55 -2.51 -1.42
C GLY A 52 -11.48 -3.61 -0.37
N ALA A 53 -12.48 -3.70 0.51
CA ALA A 53 -12.58 -4.75 1.53
C ALA A 53 -12.70 -6.14 0.90
N TRP A 54 -13.48 -6.28 -0.17
CA TRP A 54 -13.63 -7.54 -0.89
C TRP A 54 -12.35 -7.96 -1.61
N LEU A 55 -11.60 -7.02 -2.20
CA LEU A 55 -10.30 -7.29 -2.82
C LEU A 55 -9.22 -7.61 -1.78
N GLY A 56 -9.29 -6.98 -0.60
CA GLY A 56 -8.35 -7.16 0.51
C GLY A 56 -8.51 -8.47 1.29
N ARG A 57 -9.26 -9.46 0.78
CA ARG A 57 -9.46 -10.74 1.46
C ARG A 57 -8.12 -11.50 1.64
N PRO A 58 -7.86 -12.11 2.81
CA PRO A 58 -6.59 -12.79 3.08
C PRO A 58 -6.21 -13.86 2.05
N ALA A 59 -7.18 -14.63 1.55
CA ALA A 59 -6.94 -15.67 0.54
C ALA A 59 -6.36 -15.08 -0.75
N ARG A 60 -6.93 -13.97 -1.23
CA ARG A 60 -6.44 -13.27 -2.43
C ARG A 60 -5.07 -12.64 -2.21
N ALA A 61 -4.84 -12.06 -1.03
CA ALA A 61 -3.54 -11.50 -0.68
C ALA A 61 -2.44 -12.58 -0.66
N ALA A 62 -2.74 -13.78 -0.17
CA ALA A 62 -1.81 -14.91 -0.20
C ALA A 62 -1.48 -15.36 -1.64
N GLU A 63 -2.48 -15.40 -2.52
CA GLU A 63 -2.29 -15.68 -3.95
C GLU A 63 -1.43 -14.61 -4.64
N ASP A 64 -1.75 -13.33 -4.46
CA ASP A 64 -1.02 -12.19 -5.03
C ASP A 64 0.46 -12.18 -4.61
N MET A 65 0.76 -12.60 -3.37
CA MET A 65 2.13 -12.61 -2.83
C MET A 65 2.91 -13.86 -3.23
N ARG A 66 2.28 -14.91 -3.76
CA ARG A 66 2.96 -16.16 -4.11
C ARG A 66 4.10 -15.95 -5.11
N ASP A 67 3.83 -15.23 -6.21
CA ASP A 67 4.80 -15.09 -7.30
C ASP A 67 5.99 -14.19 -6.95
N PRO A 68 5.83 -13.03 -6.26
CA PRO A 68 6.95 -12.27 -5.72
C PRO A 68 7.83 -13.08 -4.77
N LEU A 69 7.22 -13.84 -3.84
CA LEU A 69 7.95 -14.62 -2.84
C LEU A 69 8.68 -15.82 -3.46
N ALA A 70 8.06 -16.51 -4.43
CA ALA A 70 8.65 -17.64 -5.14
C ALA A 70 9.91 -17.23 -5.94
N ARG A 71 9.95 -15.99 -6.45
CA ARG A 71 11.10 -15.44 -7.17
C ARG A 71 12.20 -14.88 -6.27
N ALA A 72 12.03 -14.92 -4.95
CA ALA A 72 13.01 -14.37 -4.02
C ALA A 72 14.33 -15.15 -4.07
N ARG A 73 15.43 -14.45 -4.32
CA ARG A 73 16.78 -15.06 -4.36
C ARG A 73 17.31 -15.29 -2.95
N THR A 74 17.97 -16.42 -2.71
CA THR A 74 18.68 -16.64 -1.43
C THR A 74 19.89 -15.73 -1.34
N ALA A 75 20.04 -15.00 -0.24
CA ALA A 75 21.22 -14.20 0.04
C ALA A 75 21.67 -14.40 1.49
N ASN A 76 22.98 -14.34 1.72
CA ASN A 76 23.58 -14.42 3.06
C ASN A 76 23.96 -13.04 3.61
N SER A 77 23.70 -11.98 2.85
CA SER A 77 23.95 -10.60 3.22
C SER A 77 22.71 -9.74 2.95
N LEU A 78 22.57 -8.68 3.76
CA LEU A 78 21.48 -7.72 3.60
C LEU A 78 21.79 -6.74 2.47
N PRO A 79 20.78 -6.22 1.75
CA PRO A 79 20.96 -5.13 0.82
C PRO A 79 21.56 -3.90 1.52
N ALA A 80 22.63 -3.33 0.96
CA ALA A 80 23.41 -2.25 1.58
C ALA A 80 22.75 -0.85 1.48
N GLU A 81 21.57 -0.74 0.86
CA GLU A 81 20.95 0.56 0.59
C GLU A 81 20.01 1.01 1.72
N SER A 82 19.93 2.33 1.92
CA SER A 82 19.10 2.91 2.98
C SER A 82 17.61 2.64 2.74
N PRO A 83 16.83 2.25 3.77
CA PRO A 83 15.39 2.00 3.65
C PRO A 83 14.61 3.13 2.98
N GLY A 84 14.92 4.38 3.35
CA GLY A 84 14.27 5.57 2.81
C GLY A 84 14.44 5.73 1.29
N ARG A 85 15.63 5.39 0.75
CA ARG A 85 15.86 5.48 -0.70
C ARG A 85 15.10 4.40 -1.45
N ILE A 86 14.98 3.19 -0.89
CA ILE A 86 14.18 2.12 -1.49
C ILE A 86 12.69 2.50 -1.48
N MET A 87 12.19 3.06 -0.38
CA MET A 87 10.82 3.60 -0.31
C MET A 87 10.57 4.66 -1.37
N ALA A 88 11.45 5.67 -1.47
CA ALA A 88 11.33 6.73 -2.46
C ALA A 88 11.36 6.18 -3.89
N GLY A 89 12.28 5.27 -4.19
CA GLY A 89 12.40 4.65 -5.52
C GLY A 89 11.20 3.81 -5.93
N ARG A 90 10.42 3.29 -4.97
CA ARG A 90 9.27 2.40 -5.19
C ARG A 90 7.91 3.08 -5.12
N LEU A 91 7.73 3.97 -4.14
CA LEU A 91 6.43 4.53 -3.80
C LEU A 91 6.20 5.92 -4.37
N TRP A 92 7.19 6.53 -5.03
CA TRP A 92 7.02 7.83 -5.68
C TRP A 92 5.82 7.92 -6.64
N PRO A 93 5.39 6.88 -7.37
CA PRO A 93 4.23 7.03 -8.25
C PRO A 93 2.94 7.27 -7.48
N ILE A 94 2.80 6.68 -6.29
CA ILE A 94 1.65 6.89 -5.40
C ILE A 94 1.71 8.29 -4.79
N ALA A 95 2.88 8.71 -4.34
CA ALA A 95 3.06 10.08 -3.85
C ALA A 95 2.77 11.11 -4.95
N LEU A 96 3.21 10.84 -6.19
CA LEU A 96 2.94 11.71 -7.33
C LEU A 96 1.46 11.73 -7.68
N SER A 97 0.76 10.58 -7.69
CA SER A 97 -0.69 10.55 -7.95
C SER A 97 -1.44 11.41 -6.95
N THR A 98 -1.04 11.35 -5.68
CA THR A 98 -1.63 12.17 -4.61
C THR A 98 -1.46 13.66 -4.89
N VAL A 99 -0.24 14.09 -5.26
CA VAL A 99 0.05 15.50 -5.55
C VAL A 99 -0.74 15.99 -6.77
N VAL A 100 -0.78 15.18 -7.83
CA VAL A 100 -1.50 15.51 -9.07
C VAL A 100 -3.00 15.59 -8.81
N ALA A 101 -3.59 14.55 -8.20
CA ALA A 101 -5.02 14.51 -7.89
C ALA A 101 -5.42 15.60 -6.90
N GLY A 102 -4.60 15.86 -5.88
CA GLY A 102 -4.83 16.92 -4.91
C GLY A 102 -4.78 18.31 -5.55
N GLY A 103 -3.77 18.56 -6.40
CA GLY A 103 -3.65 19.81 -7.14
C GLY A 103 -4.84 20.07 -8.05
N PHE A 104 -5.26 19.07 -8.84
CA PHE A 104 -6.46 19.19 -9.67
C PHE A 104 -7.75 19.28 -8.85
N GLY A 105 -7.82 18.58 -7.73
CA GLY A 105 -8.96 18.57 -6.81
C GLY A 105 -9.33 19.94 -6.25
N LEU A 106 -8.36 20.85 -6.12
CA LEU A 106 -8.60 22.22 -5.67
C LEU A 106 -9.41 23.06 -6.68
N PHE A 107 -9.26 22.76 -7.98
CA PHE A 107 -9.98 23.45 -9.06
C PHE A 107 -11.21 22.67 -9.52
N PHE A 108 -11.15 21.34 -9.43
CA PHE A 108 -12.19 20.41 -9.87
C PHE A 108 -12.51 19.44 -8.73
N PRO A 109 -13.46 19.77 -7.82
CA PRO A 109 -13.78 18.93 -6.67
C PRO A 109 -14.12 17.48 -7.02
N ALA A 110 -14.71 17.25 -8.20
CA ALA A 110 -15.00 15.91 -8.70
C ALA A 110 -13.74 15.03 -8.83
N VAL A 111 -12.58 15.60 -9.17
CA VAL A 111 -11.30 14.85 -9.24
C VAL A 111 -10.90 14.36 -7.86
N ALA A 112 -11.05 15.20 -6.82
CA ALA A 112 -10.78 14.80 -5.44
C ALA A 112 -11.75 13.71 -4.96
N VAL A 113 -13.04 13.80 -5.31
CA VAL A 113 -14.05 12.78 -4.98
C VAL A 113 -13.66 11.42 -5.55
N ILE A 114 -13.33 11.38 -6.84
CA ILE A 114 -12.99 10.14 -7.55
C ILE A 114 -11.66 9.59 -7.03
N GLY A 115 -10.65 10.45 -6.90
CA GLY A 115 -9.33 10.07 -6.41
C GLY A 115 -9.37 9.52 -4.99
N ALA A 116 -10.16 10.13 -4.10
CA ALA A 116 -10.37 9.62 -2.73
C ALA A 116 -10.95 8.20 -2.75
N GLY A 117 -11.98 7.94 -3.55
CA GLY A 117 -12.56 6.60 -3.67
C GLY A 117 -11.57 5.57 -4.23
N TYR A 118 -10.79 5.92 -5.25
CA TYR A 118 -9.76 5.03 -5.77
C TYR A 118 -8.68 4.70 -4.72
N ALA A 119 -8.21 5.71 -3.98
CA ALA A 119 -7.25 5.53 -2.90
C ALA A 119 -7.80 4.64 -1.77
N LEU A 120 -9.11 4.76 -1.43
CA LEU A 120 -9.79 3.85 -0.50
C LEU A 120 -9.78 2.41 -1.02
N ILE A 121 -10.14 2.18 -2.29
CA ILE A 121 -10.11 0.84 -2.90
C ILE A 121 -8.71 0.24 -2.76
N VAL A 122 -7.67 0.98 -3.14
CA VAL A 122 -6.29 0.48 -3.16
C VAL A 122 -5.77 0.20 -1.74
N SER A 123 -5.98 1.14 -0.81
CA SER A 123 -5.55 0.99 0.58
C SER A 123 -6.15 -0.27 1.22
N LEU A 124 -7.47 -0.47 1.05
CA LEU A 124 -8.14 -1.69 1.52
C LEU A 124 -7.81 -2.92 0.67
N ALA A 125 -7.56 -2.82 -0.63
CA ALA A 125 -7.17 -3.98 -1.42
C ALA A 125 -5.81 -4.55 -0.98
N TRP A 126 -4.92 -3.71 -0.44
CA TRP A 126 -3.55 -4.10 -0.09
C TRP A 126 -3.32 -4.36 1.41
N HIS A 127 -4.25 -3.98 2.29
CA HIS A 127 -4.03 -4.00 3.75
C HIS A 127 -3.67 -5.38 4.34
N THR A 128 -4.09 -6.49 3.73
CA THR A 128 -3.79 -7.85 4.22
C THR A 128 -2.52 -8.48 3.62
N ARG A 129 -1.88 -7.83 2.64
CA ARG A 129 -0.68 -8.38 1.99
C ARG A 129 0.48 -8.55 2.97
N GLU A 130 0.63 -7.63 3.91
CA GLU A 130 1.64 -7.73 4.96
C GLU A 130 1.44 -8.99 5.80
N ALA A 131 0.21 -9.24 6.26
CA ALA A 131 -0.13 -10.41 7.06
C ALA A 131 0.11 -11.72 6.29
N ALA A 132 -0.18 -11.73 4.98
CA ALA A 132 0.12 -12.87 4.12
C ALA A 132 1.62 -13.19 4.05
N VAL A 133 2.47 -12.16 3.89
CA VAL A 133 3.94 -12.32 3.89
C VAL A 133 4.42 -12.79 5.26
N LEU A 134 3.94 -12.18 6.35
CA LEU A 134 4.29 -12.56 7.72
C LEU A 134 3.96 -14.02 8.02
N GLY A 135 2.82 -14.53 7.51
CA GLY A 135 2.46 -15.93 7.64
C GLY A 135 3.48 -16.88 7.01
N VAL A 136 4.01 -16.52 5.83
CA VAL A 136 5.06 -17.29 5.15
C VAL A 136 6.40 -17.17 5.89
N GLU A 137 6.78 -15.96 6.32
CA GLU A 137 7.99 -15.73 7.10
C GLU A 137 8.00 -16.56 8.40
N HIS A 138 6.87 -16.62 9.10
CA HIS A 138 6.74 -17.38 10.35
C HIS A 138 6.74 -18.90 10.10
N ARG A 139 6.04 -19.37 9.06
CA ARG A 139 6.01 -20.79 8.68
C ARG A 139 7.39 -21.32 8.26
N ASP A 140 8.11 -20.54 7.45
CA ASP A 140 9.35 -20.99 6.82
C ASP A 140 10.61 -20.54 7.58
N GLY A 141 10.47 -19.70 8.62
CA GLY A 141 11.60 -19.18 9.40
C GLY A 141 12.53 -18.28 8.59
N VAL A 142 12.00 -17.57 7.60
CA VAL A 142 12.75 -16.69 6.68
C VAL A 142 12.32 -15.24 6.81
N LYS A 143 13.16 -14.33 6.34
CA LYS A 143 12.82 -12.91 6.17
C LYS A 143 13.00 -12.48 4.73
N PHE A 144 12.05 -11.72 4.21
CA PHE A 144 12.11 -11.14 2.86
C PHE A 144 12.53 -9.68 2.93
N TYR A 145 13.59 -9.34 2.19
CA TYR A 145 14.08 -7.98 2.04
C TYR A 145 13.94 -7.52 0.60
N VAL A 146 13.56 -6.25 0.45
CA VAL A 146 13.42 -5.63 -0.87
C VAL A 146 14.80 -5.29 -1.43
N VAL A 147 15.05 -5.73 -2.66
CA VAL A 147 16.20 -5.29 -3.44
C VAL A 147 15.86 -3.94 -4.07
N PRO A 148 16.77 -2.95 -3.96
CA PRO A 148 16.57 -1.66 -4.61
C PRO A 148 16.45 -1.81 -6.12
N ASN A 149 15.31 -1.39 -6.66
CA ASN A 149 15.12 -1.22 -8.10
C ASN A 149 14.01 -0.17 -8.35
N SER A 150 13.80 0.21 -9.61
CA SER A 150 12.81 1.23 -10.00
C SER A 150 11.36 0.79 -9.77
N ALA A 151 10.46 1.72 -9.42
CA ALA A 151 9.02 1.50 -9.33
C ALA A 151 8.39 0.86 -10.59
N LEU A 152 8.97 1.08 -11.77
CA LEU A 152 8.46 0.55 -13.04
C LEU A 152 8.88 -0.91 -13.30
N LYS A 153 9.79 -1.46 -12.50
CA LYS A 153 10.21 -2.85 -12.58
C LYS A 153 9.48 -3.67 -11.51
N PRO A 154 9.22 -4.97 -11.77
CA PRO A 154 8.68 -5.87 -10.74
C PRO A 154 9.48 -5.82 -9.44
N VAL A 155 8.82 -6.12 -8.33
CA VAL A 155 9.49 -6.18 -7.03
C VAL A 155 10.49 -7.34 -7.03
N GLU A 156 11.74 -7.04 -6.64
CA GLU A 156 12.77 -8.04 -6.45
C GLU A 156 13.01 -8.22 -4.95
N LEU A 157 13.05 -9.47 -4.53
CA LEU A 157 13.18 -9.85 -3.13
C LEU A 157 14.42 -10.73 -2.95
N VAL A 158 15.07 -10.58 -1.80
CA VAL A 158 16.01 -11.57 -1.28
C VAL A 158 15.43 -12.20 -0.04
N ARG A 159 15.57 -13.53 0.05
CA ARG A 159 15.25 -14.31 1.24
C ARG A 159 16.53 -14.52 2.04
N THR A 160 16.48 -14.21 3.32
CA THR A 160 17.56 -14.51 4.27
C THR A 160 17.01 -15.44 5.35
N PRO A 161 17.83 -16.34 5.92
CA PRO A 161 17.43 -17.07 7.12
C PRO A 161 17.01 -16.09 8.21
N GLY A 162 15.88 -16.34 8.86
CA GLY A 162 15.52 -15.59 10.06
C GLY A 162 16.54 -15.87 11.16
N LEU A 163 16.97 -14.83 11.87
CA LEU A 163 17.64 -15.04 13.16
C LEU A 163 16.66 -15.80 14.05
N ARG A 164 16.93 -17.08 14.36
CA ARG A 164 16.12 -17.87 15.30
C ARG A 164 16.07 -17.12 16.64
N SER A 165 14.93 -16.51 16.94
CA SER A 165 14.62 -15.94 18.25
C SER A 165 14.68 -17.00 19.36
N ASP A 166 14.53 -18.28 19.02
CA ASP A 166 14.62 -19.42 19.95
C ASP A 166 15.98 -19.54 20.66
N ARG A 167 17.06 -18.93 20.16
CA ARG A 167 18.37 -18.99 20.82
C ARG A 167 18.58 -17.90 21.88
N LEU A 168 17.71 -16.91 21.97
CA LEU A 168 17.84 -15.81 22.94
C LEU A 168 17.19 -16.13 24.31
N HIS A 169 16.43 -17.23 24.40
CA HIS A 169 15.80 -17.71 25.64
C HIS A 169 16.43 -19.00 26.18
N ALA A 170 17.59 -19.39 25.65
CA ALA A 170 18.34 -20.57 26.08
C ALA A 170 19.57 -20.17 26.93
N THR A 171 19.35 -19.41 28.00
CA THR A 171 20.31 -19.16 29.09
C THR A 171 19.57 -19.02 30.40
#